data_AF-A0ABD5SKI8-F1
#
_entry.id   AF-A0ABD5SKI8-F1
#
_cell.length_a   1.000
_cell.length_b   1.000
_cell.length_c   1.000
_cell.angle_alpha   90.00
_cell.angle_beta   90.00
_cell.angle_gamma   90.00
#
_symmetry.space_group_name_H-M   'P 1'
#
loop_
_entity.id
_entity.type
_entity.pdbx_description
1 polymer ?
#
loop_
_entity_poly.entity_id
_entity_poly.type
_entity_poly.pdbx_seq_one_letter_code
_entity_poly.pdbx_strand_id
1 'polypeptide(L)'
;AAERETLTGSLFDCPAYAYGATTYALDGRGAGVNAMMPYAESLETSAEWFAQLWAESLGKDDLGQTPVRALGVTDQHSQLQLYRAGPRDKLVTFVTARAGTDRPIPDTDVEELAYLGDATLGELLEAEFEATEASLAAAGRPNVRIELERVDEYELGGLLYGMEAACVLAGELYGVNTFEQPAVEWAKKATRGLLGGGDFEEADAVAEKTALRIER
;
A
#
# COMPACT_ATOMS: atom_id res chain seq x y z
N ALA A 1 -10.80 -13.63 -13.32
CA ALA A 1 -10.97 -14.26 -14.66
C ALA A 1 -10.66 -13.27 -15.78
N ALA A 2 -11.15 -12.02 -15.72
CA ALA A 2 -10.81 -10.98 -16.69
C ALA A 2 -9.39 -10.41 -16.55
N GLU A 3 -8.91 -10.14 -15.33
CA GLU A 3 -7.54 -9.62 -15.14
C GLU A 3 -6.44 -10.61 -15.57
N ARG A 4 -6.74 -11.90 -15.63
CA ARG A 4 -5.81 -12.88 -16.20
C ARG A 4 -5.59 -12.65 -17.70
N GLU A 5 -6.60 -12.16 -18.41
CA GLU A 5 -6.54 -11.91 -19.84
C GLU A 5 -5.75 -10.64 -20.17
N THR A 6 -5.52 -9.76 -19.17
CA THR A 6 -4.66 -8.57 -19.30
C THR A 6 -3.17 -8.91 -19.15
N LEU A 7 -2.84 -10.12 -18.67
CA LEU A 7 -1.45 -10.57 -18.59
C LEU A 7 -0.91 -10.87 -19.99
N THR A 8 0.04 -10.04 -20.42
CA THR A 8 0.70 -10.16 -21.73
C THR A 8 2.22 -10.17 -21.57
N GLY A 9 2.96 -10.51 -22.63
CA GLY A 9 4.43 -10.53 -22.61
C GLY A 9 5.10 -9.15 -22.58
N SER A 10 4.32 -8.07 -22.52
CA SER A 10 4.79 -6.68 -22.60
C SER A 10 4.32 -5.90 -21.38
N LEU A 11 5.25 -5.22 -20.70
CA LEU A 11 4.92 -4.34 -19.58
C LEU A 11 4.07 -3.13 -19.99
N PHE A 12 4.05 -2.76 -21.27
CA PHE A 12 3.23 -1.66 -21.78
C PHE A 12 1.78 -2.05 -21.98
N ASP A 13 1.51 -3.36 -22.10
CA ASP A 13 0.19 -3.92 -22.40
C ASP A 13 -0.36 -4.73 -21.21
N CYS A 14 0.29 -4.63 -20.04
CA CYS A 14 -0.09 -5.32 -18.81
C CYS A 14 0.07 -4.37 -17.61
N PRO A 15 -1.00 -3.70 -17.16
CA PRO A 15 -0.94 -2.72 -16.07
C PRO A 15 -0.34 -3.26 -14.77
N ALA A 16 -0.65 -4.52 -14.43
CA ALA A 16 -0.04 -5.20 -13.29
C ALA A 16 1.49 -5.27 -13.42
N TYR A 17 1.99 -5.61 -14.61
CA TYR A 17 3.43 -5.63 -14.87
C TYR A 17 4.04 -4.22 -14.91
N ALA A 18 3.33 -3.24 -15.45
CA ALA A 18 3.76 -1.84 -15.36
C ALA A 18 3.92 -1.39 -13.90
N TYR A 19 2.97 -1.74 -13.02
CA TYR A 19 3.03 -1.42 -11.59
C TYR A 19 4.22 -2.11 -10.90
N GLY A 20 4.39 -3.43 -11.09
CA GLY A 20 5.52 -4.18 -10.52
C GLY A 20 6.88 -3.65 -10.98
N ALA A 21 7.03 -3.33 -12.27
CA ALA A 21 8.27 -2.75 -12.80
C ALA A 21 8.52 -1.32 -12.31
N THR A 22 7.47 -0.51 -12.19
CA THR A 22 7.55 0.89 -11.73
C THR A 22 7.96 0.96 -10.26
N THR A 23 7.33 0.13 -9.42
CA THR A 23 7.64 0.06 -7.98
C THR A 23 9.08 -0.38 -7.76
N TYR A 24 9.55 -1.43 -8.44
CA TYR A 24 10.96 -1.84 -8.45
C TYR A 24 11.91 -0.72 -8.89
N ALA A 25 11.62 -0.07 -10.02
CA ALA A 25 12.47 0.99 -10.55
C ALA A 25 12.55 2.21 -9.62
N LEU A 26 11.47 2.51 -8.89
CA LEU A 26 11.43 3.58 -7.89
C LEU A 26 12.16 3.19 -6.60
N ASP A 27 12.06 1.94 -6.16
CA ASP A 27 12.85 1.42 -5.04
C ASP A 27 14.35 1.59 -5.29
N GLY A 28 14.83 1.16 -6.46
CA GLY A 28 16.21 1.34 -6.89
C GLY A 28 16.66 2.82 -7.01
N ARG A 29 15.71 3.76 -6.99
CA ARG A 29 15.95 5.22 -6.95
C ARG A 29 15.77 5.83 -5.55
N GLY A 30 15.61 4.99 -4.53
CA GLY A 30 15.52 5.38 -3.13
C GLY A 30 14.09 5.44 -2.57
N ALA A 31 13.05 5.13 -3.34
CA ALA A 31 11.68 5.05 -2.84
C ALA A 31 11.42 3.70 -2.14
N GLY A 32 12.09 3.47 -1.01
CA GLY A 32 12.02 2.24 -0.23
C GLY A 32 10.69 1.97 0.48
N VAL A 33 9.75 2.92 0.43
CA VAL A 33 8.42 2.80 1.02
C VAL A 33 7.36 2.89 -0.07
N ASN A 34 6.40 1.97 -0.06
CA ASN A 34 5.21 2.02 -0.92
C ASN A 34 3.96 2.19 -0.04
N ALA A 35 3.43 3.42 0.00
CA ALA A 35 2.23 3.74 0.76
C ALA A 35 0.99 3.48 -0.11
N MET A 36 0.22 2.43 0.20
CA MET A 36 -1.05 2.16 -0.46
C MET A 36 -2.18 2.91 0.24
N MET A 37 -2.83 3.82 -0.49
CA MET A 37 -3.80 4.78 0.03
C MET A 37 -5.11 4.71 -0.76
N PRO A 38 -6.05 3.80 -0.40
CA PRO A 38 -7.36 3.78 -1.01
C PRO A 38 -8.16 5.04 -0.66
N TYR A 39 -8.98 5.52 -1.60
CA TYR A 39 -9.98 6.58 -1.41
C TYR A 39 -11.39 5.99 -1.33
N ALA A 40 -11.51 4.91 -0.58
CA ALA A 40 -12.77 4.28 -0.22
C ALA A 40 -12.54 3.48 1.07
N GLU A 41 -13.32 3.77 2.12
CA GLU A 41 -13.19 3.08 3.41
C GLU A 41 -13.38 1.56 3.29
N SER A 42 -14.28 1.12 2.40
CA SER A 42 -14.50 -0.31 2.11
C SER A 42 -13.28 -1.03 1.53
N LEU A 43 -12.28 -0.30 1.03
CA LEU A 43 -11.02 -0.84 0.52
C LEU A 43 -9.87 -0.79 1.54
N GLU A 44 -10.07 -0.28 2.76
CA GLU A 44 -9.01 -0.17 3.77
C GLU A 44 -8.29 -1.50 4.02
N THR A 45 -9.04 -2.59 4.14
CA THR A 45 -8.48 -3.94 4.37
C THR A 45 -7.69 -4.47 3.17
N SER A 46 -7.91 -3.96 1.96
CA SER A 46 -7.10 -4.29 0.79
C SER A 46 -5.67 -3.74 0.91
N ALA A 47 -5.48 -2.60 1.58
CA ALA A 47 -4.15 -2.06 1.85
C ALA A 47 -3.39 -2.91 2.88
N GLU A 48 -4.08 -3.44 3.89
CA GLU A 48 -3.50 -4.40 4.84
C GLU A 48 -3.13 -5.73 4.15
N TRP A 49 -4.02 -6.25 3.29
CA TRP A 49 -3.72 -7.42 2.48
C TRP A 49 -2.51 -7.18 1.56
N PHE A 50 -2.45 -6.03 0.89
CA PHE A 50 -1.30 -5.65 0.05
C PHE A 50 -0.02 -5.59 0.87
N ALA A 51 -0.07 -5.06 2.10
CA ALA A 51 1.11 -4.99 2.96
C ALA A 51 1.69 -6.37 3.26
N GLN A 52 0.84 -7.36 3.55
CA GLN A 52 1.31 -8.74 3.72
C GLN A 52 1.88 -9.31 2.41
N LEU A 53 1.14 -9.17 1.29
CA LEU A 53 1.57 -9.66 -0.01
C LEU A 53 2.96 -9.11 -0.37
N TRP A 54 3.15 -7.79 -0.25
CA TRP A 54 4.37 -7.12 -0.67
C TRP A 54 5.54 -7.43 0.28
N ALA A 55 5.33 -7.33 1.59
CA ALA A 55 6.39 -7.51 2.58
C ALA A 55 6.91 -8.95 2.62
N GLU A 56 6.02 -9.96 2.74
CA GLU A 56 6.45 -11.35 2.85
C GLU A 56 7.05 -11.87 1.53
N SER A 57 6.51 -11.43 0.38
CA SER A 57 6.98 -11.89 -0.92
C SER A 57 8.31 -11.27 -1.33
N LEU A 58 8.52 -9.97 -1.06
CA LEU A 58 9.67 -9.22 -1.59
C LEU A 58 10.76 -8.92 -0.56
N GLY A 59 10.43 -8.93 0.74
CA GLY A 59 11.36 -8.62 1.83
C GLY A 59 12.36 -9.75 2.09
N LYS A 60 13.36 -9.88 1.22
CA LYS A 60 14.36 -10.97 1.22
C LYS A 60 15.73 -10.43 0.83
N ASP A 61 16.79 -11.02 1.38
CA ASP A 61 18.18 -10.75 0.98
C ASP A 61 18.55 -9.24 0.98
N ASP A 62 18.07 -8.50 1.99
CA ASP A 62 18.22 -7.05 2.13
C ASP A 62 17.56 -6.20 1.02
N LEU A 63 16.63 -6.79 0.25
CA LEU A 63 15.83 -6.16 -0.79
C LEU A 63 14.36 -6.01 -0.37
N GLY A 64 13.63 -5.24 -1.18
CA GLY A 64 12.18 -5.05 -1.08
C GLY A 64 11.80 -3.67 -0.53
N GLN A 65 10.53 -3.30 -0.75
CA GLN A 65 9.95 -2.07 -0.23
C GLN A 65 9.17 -2.33 1.04
N THR A 66 9.23 -1.40 1.99
CA THR A 66 8.32 -1.38 3.15
C THR A 66 6.93 -0.93 2.69
N PRO A 67 5.91 -1.80 2.74
CA PRO A 67 4.54 -1.36 2.48
C PRO A 67 4.01 -0.60 3.69
N VAL A 68 3.29 0.48 3.44
CA VAL A 68 2.61 1.29 4.47
C VAL A 68 1.15 1.41 4.09
N ARG A 69 0.26 1.14 5.06
CA ARG A 69 -1.17 1.43 4.87
C ARG A 69 -1.43 2.92 5.08
N ALA A 70 -2.34 3.46 4.29
CA ALA A 70 -2.96 4.75 4.51
C ALA A 70 -4.41 4.71 4.00
N LEU A 71 -5.22 5.69 4.38
CA LEU A 71 -6.60 5.83 3.92
C LEU A 71 -6.91 7.29 3.56
N GLY A 72 -7.42 7.52 2.35
CA GLY A 72 -7.97 8.81 1.93
C GLY A 72 -9.42 8.96 2.39
N VAL A 73 -9.85 10.13 2.88
CA VAL A 73 -9.08 11.37 3.13
C VAL A 73 -8.45 11.41 4.54
N THR A 74 -8.78 10.45 5.41
CA THR A 74 -8.39 10.44 6.83
C THR A 74 -6.90 10.70 7.07
N ASP A 75 -6.01 10.02 6.35
CA ASP A 75 -4.57 10.15 6.49
C ASP A 75 -3.96 11.33 5.73
N GLN A 76 -4.77 12.15 5.06
CA GLN A 76 -4.34 13.50 4.70
C GLN A 76 -4.03 14.33 5.96
N HIS A 77 -4.75 14.06 7.06
CA HIS A 77 -4.57 14.75 8.34
C HIS A 77 -3.49 14.12 9.24
N SER A 78 -2.83 13.04 8.79
CA SER A 78 -1.82 12.34 9.60
C SER A 78 -0.49 12.17 8.85
N GLN A 79 -0.53 11.62 7.62
CA GLN A 79 0.67 11.20 6.87
C GLN A 79 1.06 12.17 5.75
N LEU A 80 0.12 12.91 5.17
CA LEU A 80 0.38 13.70 3.96
C LEU A 80 1.51 14.73 4.15
N GLN A 81 1.63 15.34 5.33
CA GLN A 81 2.76 16.22 5.65
C GLN A 81 4.11 15.49 5.47
N LEU A 82 4.22 14.25 5.95
CA LEU A 82 5.41 13.42 5.79
C LEU A 82 5.60 12.99 4.33
N TYR A 83 4.55 12.57 3.65
CA TYR A 83 4.63 12.11 2.25
C TYR A 83 5.07 13.23 1.32
N ARG A 84 4.58 14.45 1.57
CA ARG A 84 4.85 15.63 0.74
C ARG A 84 6.18 16.32 1.08
N ALA A 85 6.51 16.48 2.36
CA ALA A 85 7.61 17.34 2.81
C ALA A 85 8.72 16.60 3.57
N GLY A 86 8.53 15.32 3.89
CA GLY A 86 9.52 14.50 4.57
C GLY A 86 10.61 13.95 3.64
N PRO A 87 11.33 12.91 4.08
CA PRO A 87 12.32 12.21 3.27
C PRO A 87 11.77 11.78 1.90
N ARG A 88 12.63 11.76 0.88
CA ARG A 88 12.28 11.37 -0.50
C ARG A 88 12.44 9.86 -0.70
N ASP A 89 11.73 9.11 0.14
CA ASP A 89 11.86 7.66 0.29
C ASP A 89 10.53 6.92 0.01
N LYS A 90 9.52 7.61 -0.52
CA LYS A 90 8.15 7.10 -0.68
C LYS A 90 7.66 7.18 -2.12
N LEU A 91 7.02 6.10 -2.55
CA LEU A 91 5.98 6.07 -3.56
C LEU A 91 4.61 6.07 -2.85
N VAL A 92 3.65 6.86 -3.34
CA VAL A 92 2.25 6.77 -2.90
C VAL A 92 1.41 6.13 -3.99
N THR A 93 0.83 4.97 -3.71
CA THR A 93 -0.08 4.25 -4.62
C THR A 93 -1.52 4.51 -4.18
N PHE A 94 -2.24 5.29 -4.96
CA PHE A 94 -3.65 5.56 -4.73
C PHE A 94 -4.53 4.48 -5.36
N VAL A 95 -5.61 4.12 -4.67
CA VAL A 95 -6.67 3.27 -5.23
C VAL A 95 -7.98 4.04 -5.17
N THR A 96 -8.51 4.43 -6.33
CA THR A 96 -9.75 5.21 -6.44
C THR A 96 -10.86 4.36 -7.02
N ALA A 97 -12.11 4.66 -6.67
CA ALA A 97 -13.29 4.05 -7.28
C ALA A 97 -14.37 5.13 -7.42
N ARG A 98 -15.20 5.05 -8.46
CA ARG A 98 -16.34 5.98 -8.57
C ARG A 98 -17.32 5.71 -7.42
N ALA A 99 -17.83 6.79 -6.83
CA ALA A 99 -18.83 6.70 -5.77
C ALA A 99 -20.10 5.98 -6.26
N GLY A 100 -20.45 4.87 -5.64
CA GLY A 100 -21.64 4.08 -6.01
C GLY A 100 -22.96 4.69 -5.51
N THR A 101 -22.96 5.32 -4.34
CA THR A 101 -24.12 6.04 -3.78
C THR A 101 -23.65 7.37 -3.25
N ASP A 102 -24.08 8.43 -3.91
CA ASP A 102 -23.64 9.78 -3.59
C ASP A 102 -24.69 10.52 -2.76
N ARG A 103 -24.24 11.31 -1.77
CA ARG A 103 -25.12 12.02 -0.85
C ARG A 103 -24.94 13.53 -1.02
N PRO A 104 -26.02 14.30 -1.24
CA PRO A 104 -25.92 15.75 -1.29
C PRO A 104 -25.48 16.31 0.06
N ILE A 105 -24.64 17.32 0.04
CA ILE A 105 -24.29 18.09 1.22
C ILE A 105 -25.45 19.05 1.52
N PRO A 106 -26.00 19.08 2.74
CA PRO A 106 -27.09 20.00 3.07
C PRO A 106 -26.65 21.47 2.98
N ASP A 107 -27.59 22.33 2.58
CA ASP A 107 -27.43 23.78 2.70
C ASP A 107 -27.09 24.20 4.13
N THR A 108 -26.31 25.27 4.24
CA THR A 108 -25.84 25.80 5.52
C THR A 108 -25.82 27.32 5.51
N ASP A 109 -26.20 27.92 6.64
CA ASP A 109 -26.11 29.37 6.87
C ASP A 109 -24.69 29.82 7.25
N VAL A 110 -23.72 28.88 7.31
CA VAL A 110 -22.31 29.16 7.61
C VAL A 110 -21.59 29.60 6.33
N GLU A 111 -21.24 30.88 6.23
CA GLU A 111 -20.65 31.49 5.03
C GLU A 111 -19.38 30.78 4.55
N GLU A 112 -18.53 30.30 5.47
CA GLU A 112 -17.29 29.57 5.15
C GLU A 112 -17.54 28.20 4.51
N LEU A 113 -18.74 27.65 4.65
CA LEU A 113 -19.14 26.35 4.09
C LEU A 113 -20.04 26.49 2.86
N ALA A 114 -20.39 27.71 2.45
CA ALA A 114 -21.33 27.95 1.36
C ALA A 114 -20.89 27.34 0.02
N TYR A 115 -19.58 27.16 -0.20
CA TYR A 115 -19.04 26.52 -1.42
C TYR A 115 -19.40 25.03 -1.54
N LEU A 116 -19.86 24.40 -0.46
CA LEU A 116 -20.28 22.99 -0.44
C LEU A 116 -21.78 22.80 -0.76
N GLY A 117 -22.59 23.87 -0.75
CA GLY A 117 -24.07 23.76 -0.76
C GLY A 117 -24.67 23.08 -1.99
N ASP A 118 -23.99 23.12 -3.14
CA ASP A 118 -24.43 22.46 -4.38
C ASP A 118 -23.68 21.14 -4.65
N ALA A 119 -22.78 20.73 -3.76
CA ALA A 119 -21.92 19.57 -3.95
C ALA A 119 -22.43 18.32 -3.24
N THR A 120 -21.89 17.18 -3.63
CA THR A 120 -22.08 15.90 -2.95
C THR A 120 -20.86 15.49 -2.14
N LEU A 121 -21.02 14.52 -1.22
CA LEU A 121 -19.88 13.94 -0.50
C LEU A 121 -18.91 13.21 -1.44
N GLY A 122 -19.41 12.62 -2.54
CA GLY A 122 -18.57 12.01 -3.58
C GLY A 122 -17.75 13.04 -4.35
N GLU A 123 -18.35 14.17 -4.72
CA GLU A 123 -17.64 15.28 -5.37
C GLU A 123 -16.58 15.89 -4.45
N LEU A 124 -16.88 16.02 -3.15
CA LEU A 124 -15.90 16.46 -2.16
C LEU A 124 -14.73 15.46 -2.06
N LEU A 125 -15.01 14.16 -1.95
CA LEU A 125 -14.00 13.11 -1.88
C LEU A 125 -13.08 13.09 -3.12
N GLU A 126 -13.66 13.20 -4.32
CA GLU A 126 -12.89 13.28 -5.57
C GLU A 126 -12.04 14.56 -5.61
N ALA A 127 -12.59 15.70 -5.20
CA ALA A 127 -11.82 16.95 -5.13
C ALA A 127 -10.64 16.85 -4.15
N GLU A 128 -10.83 16.21 -2.99
CA GLU A 128 -9.77 15.96 -2.02
C GLU A 128 -8.71 14.97 -2.54
N PHE A 129 -9.11 13.96 -3.30
CA PHE A 129 -8.20 13.05 -4.00
C PHE A 129 -7.34 13.81 -5.01
N GLU A 130 -7.96 14.51 -5.96
CA GLU A 130 -7.29 15.26 -7.03
C GLU A 130 -6.33 16.30 -6.45
N ALA A 131 -6.75 17.03 -5.41
CA ALA A 131 -5.90 17.98 -4.70
C ALA A 131 -4.68 17.30 -4.05
N THR A 132 -4.87 16.12 -3.45
CA THR A 132 -3.79 15.37 -2.81
C THR A 132 -2.78 14.85 -3.82
N GLU A 133 -3.24 14.21 -4.89
CA GLU A 133 -2.40 13.71 -5.97
C GLU A 133 -1.59 14.86 -6.62
N ALA A 134 -2.26 15.96 -6.97
CA ALA A 134 -1.63 17.14 -7.51
C ALA A 134 -0.59 17.75 -6.54
N SER A 135 -0.87 17.73 -5.24
CA SER A 135 0.06 18.25 -4.23
C SER A 135 1.38 17.44 -4.16
N LEU A 136 1.30 16.11 -4.33
CA LEU A 136 2.46 15.23 -4.37
C LEU A 136 3.24 15.42 -5.68
N ALA A 137 2.53 15.45 -6.81
CA ALA A 137 3.14 15.70 -8.12
C ALA A 137 3.87 17.05 -8.16
N ALA A 138 3.26 18.12 -7.67
CA ALA A 138 3.87 19.45 -7.58
C ALA A 138 5.11 19.49 -6.67
N ALA A 139 5.19 18.60 -5.67
CA ALA A 139 6.35 18.46 -4.80
C ALA A 139 7.42 17.49 -5.37
N GLY A 140 7.20 16.93 -6.57
CA GLY A 140 8.07 15.94 -7.20
C GLY A 140 8.10 14.61 -6.44
N ARG A 141 6.99 14.25 -5.77
CA ARG A 141 6.85 12.99 -5.02
C ARG A 141 6.24 11.92 -5.93
N PRO A 142 6.89 10.75 -6.08
CA PRO A 142 6.35 9.66 -6.89
C PRO A 142 4.98 9.24 -6.37
N ASN A 143 4.02 9.16 -7.29
CA ASN A 143 2.70 8.61 -7.03
C ASN A 143 2.19 7.85 -8.25
N VAL A 144 1.29 6.89 -8.01
CA VAL A 144 0.61 6.08 -9.02
C VAL A 144 -0.86 5.99 -8.64
N ARG A 145 -1.76 6.09 -9.62
CA ARG A 145 -3.20 5.89 -9.45
C ARG A 145 -3.61 4.55 -10.05
N ILE A 146 -4.35 3.77 -9.27
CA ILE A 146 -5.11 2.60 -9.72
C ILE A 146 -6.58 3.00 -9.65
N GLU A 147 -7.28 2.98 -10.78
CA GLU A 147 -8.69 3.38 -10.87
C GLU A 147 -9.58 2.16 -11.09
N LEU A 148 -10.53 1.96 -10.18
CA LEU A 148 -11.61 0.97 -10.30
C LEU A 148 -12.87 1.65 -10.83
N GLU A 149 -13.69 0.94 -11.59
CA GLU A 149 -14.97 1.50 -12.04
C GLU A 149 -15.94 1.72 -10.88
N ARG A 150 -15.94 0.79 -9.91
CA ARG A 150 -16.77 0.80 -8.70
C ARG A 150 -16.17 -0.15 -7.66
N VAL A 151 -16.67 -0.11 -6.44
CA VAL A 151 -16.32 -1.13 -5.44
C VAL A 151 -17.35 -2.26 -5.49
N ASP A 152 -17.02 -3.32 -6.21
CA ASP A 152 -17.77 -4.57 -6.26
C ASP A 152 -16.82 -5.79 -6.28
N GLU A 153 -17.37 -7.01 -6.26
CA GLU A 153 -16.59 -8.24 -6.22
C GLU A 153 -15.76 -8.47 -7.49
N TYR A 154 -16.19 -7.91 -8.62
CA TYR A 154 -15.50 -8.06 -9.90
C TYR A 154 -14.24 -7.18 -9.93
N GLU A 155 -14.39 -5.90 -9.61
CA GLU A 155 -13.29 -4.93 -9.56
C GLU A 155 -12.30 -5.28 -8.45
N LEU A 156 -12.78 -5.71 -7.28
CA LEU A 156 -11.92 -6.18 -6.21
C LEU A 156 -11.13 -7.42 -6.63
N GLY A 157 -11.76 -8.39 -7.29
CA GLY A 157 -11.07 -9.57 -7.82
C GLY A 157 -10.00 -9.21 -8.85
N GLY A 158 -10.25 -8.20 -9.69
CA GLY A 158 -9.27 -7.63 -10.61
C GLY A 158 -8.08 -7.00 -9.88
N LEU A 159 -8.34 -6.13 -8.92
CA LEU A 159 -7.31 -5.48 -8.09
C LEU A 159 -6.39 -6.51 -7.42
N LEU A 160 -6.97 -7.50 -6.74
CA LEU A 160 -6.20 -8.52 -6.02
C LEU A 160 -5.32 -9.33 -6.98
N TYR A 161 -5.89 -9.80 -8.09
CA TYR A 161 -5.13 -10.57 -9.08
C TYR A 161 -4.02 -9.74 -9.74
N GLY A 162 -4.30 -8.46 -10.04
CA GLY A 162 -3.32 -7.53 -10.58
C GLY A 162 -2.15 -7.29 -9.61
N MET A 163 -2.43 -7.13 -8.31
CA MET A 163 -1.39 -6.97 -7.29
C MET A 163 -0.57 -8.24 -7.09
N GLU A 164 -1.17 -9.44 -7.15
CA GLU A 164 -0.45 -10.72 -7.14
C GLU A 164 0.52 -10.81 -8.34
N ALA A 165 0.05 -10.52 -9.54
CA ALA A 165 0.87 -10.54 -10.76
C ALA A 165 2.00 -9.48 -10.72
N ALA A 166 1.71 -8.29 -10.20
CA ALA A 166 2.70 -7.25 -10.01
C ALA A 166 3.78 -7.65 -8.99
N CYS A 167 3.38 -8.31 -7.90
CA CYS A 167 4.29 -8.82 -6.88
C CYS A 167 5.24 -9.87 -7.46
N VAL A 168 4.72 -10.83 -8.24
CA VAL A 168 5.54 -11.82 -8.95
C VAL A 168 6.55 -11.14 -9.86
N LEU A 169 6.13 -10.18 -10.68
CA LEU A 169 7.06 -9.46 -11.54
C LEU A 169 8.12 -8.70 -10.75
N ALA A 170 7.73 -7.98 -9.69
CA ALA A 170 8.68 -7.27 -8.85
C ALA A 170 9.71 -8.24 -8.25
N GLY A 171 9.27 -9.40 -7.77
CA GLY A 171 10.16 -10.43 -7.24
C GLY A 171 11.15 -11.00 -8.26
N GLU A 172 10.70 -11.25 -9.49
CA GLU A 172 11.58 -11.63 -10.60
C GLU A 172 12.63 -10.54 -10.89
N LEU A 173 12.25 -9.26 -10.83
CA LEU A 173 13.18 -8.14 -11.02
C LEU A 173 14.15 -7.96 -9.84
N TYR A 174 13.72 -8.23 -8.61
CA TYR A 174 14.59 -8.29 -7.44
C TYR A 174 15.49 -9.54 -7.45
N GLY A 175 15.14 -10.58 -8.20
CA GLY A 175 15.83 -11.86 -8.20
C GLY A 175 15.56 -12.70 -6.94
N VAL A 176 14.37 -12.55 -6.33
CA VAL A 176 13.99 -13.24 -5.10
C VAL A 176 12.81 -14.19 -5.33
N ASN A 177 12.72 -15.27 -4.54
CA ASN A 177 11.58 -16.17 -4.60
C ASN A 177 10.37 -15.58 -3.85
N THR A 178 9.30 -15.24 -4.58
CA THR A 178 8.09 -14.62 -4.00
C THR A 178 7.21 -15.55 -3.17
N PHE A 179 7.43 -16.87 -3.23
CA PHE A 179 6.51 -17.87 -2.68
C PHE A 179 6.99 -18.53 -1.38
N GLU A 180 8.11 -18.06 -0.82
CA GLU A 180 8.68 -18.58 0.42
C GLU A 180 8.84 -17.47 1.47
N GLN A 181 8.89 -17.86 2.74
CA GLN A 181 8.98 -16.95 3.88
C GLN A 181 9.92 -17.51 4.97
N PRO A 182 11.20 -17.82 4.66
CA PRO A 182 12.07 -18.56 5.57
C PRO A 182 12.33 -17.84 6.92
N ALA A 183 12.36 -16.51 6.92
CA ALA A 183 12.68 -15.72 8.10
C ALA A 183 11.67 -15.86 9.25
N VAL A 184 10.40 -16.14 8.96
CA VAL A 184 9.37 -16.25 10.01
C VAL A 184 9.54 -17.51 10.86
N GLU A 185 10.22 -18.53 10.35
CA GLU A 185 10.48 -19.77 11.07
C GLU A 185 11.39 -19.57 12.27
N TRP A 186 12.32 -18.61 12.21
CA TRP A 186 13.19 -18.27 13.34
C TRP A 186 12.37 -17.90 14.57
N ALA A 187 11.40 -16.98 14.41
CA ALA A 187 10.54 -16.53 15.50
C ALA A 187 9.63 -17.64 16.04
N LYS A 188 9.14 -18.52 15.18
CA LYS A 188 8.33 -19.69 15.58
C LYS A 188 9.14 -20.65 16.46
N LYS A 189 10.39 -20.94 16.08
CA LYS A 189 11.28 -21.80 16.88
C LYS A 189 11.65 -21.17 18.22
N ALA A 190 12.05 -19.90 18.22
CA ALA A 190 12.33 -19.15 19.46
C ALA A 190 11.12 -19.20 20.41
N THR A 191 9.92 -18.92 19.90
CA THR A 191 8.68 -18.97 20.69
C THR A 191 8.41 -20.36 21.27
N ARG A 192 8.60 -21.42 20.48
CA ARG A 192 8.43 -22.80 20.95
C ARG A 192 9.42 -23.16 22.06
N GLY A 193 10.69 -22.79 21.93
CA GLY A 193 11.70 -23.04 22.96
C GLY A 193 11.40 -22.30 24.27
N LEU A 194 11.03 -21.03 24.19
CA LEU A 194 10.63 -20.23 25.37
C LEU A 194 9.43 -20.82 26.12
N LEU A 195 8.52 -21.49 25.42
CA LEU A 195 7.34 -22.15 26.01
C LEU A 195 7.61 -23.59 26.46
N GLY A 196 8.88 -24.03 26.47
CA GLY A 196 9.28 -25.37 26.93
C GLY A 196 8.99 -26.48 25.91
N GLY A 197 8.80 -26.13 24.63
CA GLY A 197 8.51 -27.08 23.55
C GLY A 197 9.72 -27.85 23.01
N GLY A 198 10.90 -27.67 23.60
CA GLY A 198 12.17 -28.29 23.19
C GLY A 198 13.35 -27.33 23.26
N ASP A 199 14.55 -27.84 22.99
CA ASP A 199 15.78 -27.04 22.94
C ASP A 199 15.96 -26.46 21.52
N PHE A 200 15.99 -25.13 21.42
CA PHE A 200 16.16 -24.40 20.16
C PHE A 200 17.21 -23.31 20.35
N GLU A 201 18.22 -23.26 19.47
CA GLU A 201 19.25 -22.21 19.50
C GLU A 201 18.62 -20.80 19.39
N GLU A 202 17.52 -20.68 18.64
CA GLU A 202 16.80 -19.40 18.50
C GLU A 202 16.19 -18.93 19.83
N ALA A 203 15.89 -19.84 20.77
CA ALA A 203 15.40 -19.48 22.09
C ALA A 203 16.52 -18.96 23.00
N ASP A 204 17.73 -19.52 22.90
CA ASP A 204 18.91 -19.04 23.64
C ASP A 204 19.26 -17.60 23.25
N ALA A 205 19.20 -17.30 21.95
CA ALA A 205 19.42 -15.95 21.41
C ALA A 205 18.47 -14.90 22.02
N VAL A 206 17.28 -15.29 22.51
CA VAL A 206 16.36 -14.36 23.17
C VAL A 206 16.91 -13.86 24.51
N ALA A 207 17.63 -14.70 25.24
CA ALA A 207 18.26 -14.34 26.51
C ALA A 207 19.54 -13.51 26.31
N GLU A 208 20.27 -13.76 25.22
CA GLU A 208 21.57 -13.14 24.95
C GLU A 208 21.48 -11.81 24.19
N LYS A 209 20.30 -11.45 23.67
CA LYS A 209 20.14 -10.25 22.84
C LYS A 209 20.51 -8.97 23.59
N THR A 210 21.10 -8.04 22.85
CA THR A 210 21.26 -6.66 23.32
C THR A 210 19.88 -6.01 23.40
N ALA A 211 19.53 -5.44 24.56
CA ALA A 211 18.25 -4.78 24.79
C ALA A 211 18.45 -3.33 25.27
N LEU A 212 17.95 -2.38 24.48
CA LEU A 212 17.80 -0.99 24.92
C LEU A 212 16.38 -0.83 25.46
N ARG A 213 16.24 -0.58 26.77
CA ARG A 213 14.94 -0.46 27.45
C ARG A 213 14.75 0.95 28.01
N ILE A 214 13.61 1.56 27.71
CA ILE A 214 13.18 2.79 28.36
C ILE A 214 12.36 2.37 29.58
N GLU A 215 12.94 2.51 30.77
CA GLU A 215 12.23 2.29 32.03
C GLU A 215 11.36 3.52 32.33
N ARG A 216 10.13 3.27 32.80
CA ARG A 216 9.18 4.31 33.21
C ARG A 216 9.19 4.47 34.71
#